data_AF-A0AAX0BGE3-F1
#
_entry.id   AF-A0AAX0BGE3-F1
#
_cell.length_a   1.000
_cell.length_b   1.000
_cell.length_c   1.000
_cell.angle_alpha   90.00
_cell.angle_beta   90.00
_cell.angle_gamma   90.00
#
_symmetry.space_group_name_H-M   'P 1'
#
loop_
_entity.id
_entity.type
_entity.pdbx_description
1 polymer ?
#
loop_
_entity_poly.entity_id
_entity_poly.type
_entity_poly.pdbx_seq_one_letter_code
_entity_poly.pdbx_strand_id
1 'polypeptide(L)'
;MKKISLVVFPALTIVLEALPLGAVCTFAPSPTERVRETFSYFSLIPFGYANFTPLITAILTVVILLLSLISLKKDSVFNALFVLSIITAIISLMPLMYGLNNYSLVGALITIALVTESIFVKTQQK
;
A
#
# COMPACT_ATOMS: atom_id res chain seq x y z
N MET A 1 -20.68 13.31 -7.39
CA MET A 1 -19.61 12.52 -8.04
C MET A 1 -18.22 12.73 -7.43
N LYS A 2 -17.87 13.91 -6.87
CA LYS A 2 -16.51 14.18 -6.36
C LYS A 2 -16.02 13.34 -5.15
N LYS A 3 -16.90 12.88 -4.25
CA LYS A 3 -16.48 12.12 -3.05
C LYS A 3 -16.34 10.61 -3.26
N ILE A 4 -17.04 10.05 -4.26
CA ILE A 4 -16.99 8.60 -4.55
C ILE A 4 -15.58 8.18 -5.00
N SER A 5 -14.85 9.08 -5.67
CA SER A 5 -13.47 8.80 -6.10
C SER A 5 -12.51 8.52 -4.95
N LEU A 6 -12.80 8.99 -3.72
CA LEU A 6 -12.00 8.71 -2.51
C LEU A 6 -12.05 7.23 -2.11
N VAL A 7 -13.06 6.49 -2.57
CA VAL A 7 -13.18 5.05 -2.30
C VAL A 7 -12.51 4.24 -3.40
N VAL A 8 -12.42 4.79 -4.62
CA VAL A 8 -11.93 4.08 -5.80
C VAL A 8 -10.45 3.74 -5.67
N PHE A 9 -9.60 4.70 -5.30
CA PHE A 9 -8.16 4.42 -5.20
C PHE A 9 -7.82 3.45 -4.06
N PRO A 10 -8.32 3.59 -2.82
CA PRO A 10 -8.05 2.61 -1.77
C PRO A 10 -8.57 1.21 -2.14
N ALA A 11 -9.74 1.10 -2.79
CA ALA A 11 -10.26 -0.18 -3.24
C ALA A 11 -9.37 -0.80 -4.33
N LEU A 12 -8.92 0.00 -5.30
CA LEU A 12 -7.98 -0.44 -6.34
C LEU A 12 -6.65 -0.88 -5.73
N THR A 13 -6.11 -0.12 -4.77
CA THR A 13 -4.88 -0.46 -4.05
C THR A 13 -5.01 -1.80 -3.34
N ILE A 14 -6.13 -2.06 -2.66
CA ILE A 14 -6.37 -3.37 -2.00
C ILE A 14 -6.39 -4.52 -3.02
N VAL A 15 -6.98 -4.31 -4.21
CA VAL A 15 -6.94 -5.33 -5.27
C VAL A 15 -5.48 -5.61 -5.67
N LEU A 16 -4.66 -4.58 -5.87
CA LEU A 16 -3.24 -4.73 -6.19
C LEU A 16 -2.46 -5.43 -5.06
N GLU A 17 -2.74 -5.09 -3.80
CA GLU A 17 -2.14 -5.70 -2.60
C GLU A 17 -2.53 -7.18 -2.44
N ALA A 18 -3.72 -7.56 -2.87
CA ALA A 18 -4.21 -8.94 -2.84
C ALA A 18 -3.55 -9.83 -3.92
N LEU A 19 -3.05 -9.25 -5.02
CA LEU A 19 -2.36 -10.02 -6.05
C LEU A 19 -1.03 -10.60 -5.50
N PRO A 20 -0.67 -11.84 -5.88
CA PRO A 20 0.61 -12.47 -5.49
C PRO A 20 1.82 -11.91 -6.27
N LEU A 21 1.81 -10.62 -6.56
CA LEU A 21 2.76 -9.93 -7.44
C LEU A 21 3.41 -8.72 -6.76
N GLY A 22 3.01 -8.40 -5.53
CA GLY A 22 3.41 -7.20 -4.81
C GLY A 22 4.67 -7.40 -3.97
N ALA A 23 4.56 -8.15 -2.87
CA ALA A 23 5.59 -8.25 -1.85
C ALA A 23 6.71 -9.16 -2.33
N VAL A 24 7.93 -8.62 -2.43
CA VAL A 24 9.08 -9.40 -2.90
C VAL A 24 9.80 -10.02 -1.71
N CYS A 25 10.13 -11.31 -1.84
CA CYS A 25 11.08 -11.99 -0.97
C CYS A 25 12.18 -12.62 -1.81
N THR A 26 13.42 -12.45 -1.39
CA THR A 26 14.56 -13.12 -2.00
C THR A 26 15.10 -14.16 -1.04
N PHE A 27 14.89 -15.43 -1.36
CA PHE A 27 15.36 -16.57 -0.58
C PHE A 27 16.78 -16.97 -0.98
N ALA A 28 17.50 -17.57 -0.05
CA ALA A 28 18.86 -18.06 -0.23
C ALA A 28 18.94 -19.57 0.10
N PRO A 29 18.45 -20.46 -0.79
CA PRO A 29 18.44 -21.90 -0.52
C PRO A 29 19.87 -22.49 -0.45
N SER A 30 20.85 -21.84 -1.07
CA SER A 30 22.28 -22.17 -0.96
C SER A 30 23.14 -20.88 -0.92
N PRO A 31 24.42 -20.96 -0.54
CA PRO A 31 25.29 -19.77 -0.46
C PRO A 31 25.35 -18.96 -1.76
N THR A 32 25.29 -19.64 -2.91
CA THR A 32 25.44 -19.05 -4.25
C THR A 32 24.12 -18.79 -4.98
N GLU A 33 23.01 -19.33 -4.49
CA GLU A 33 21.72 -19.23 -5.16
C GLU A 33 20.81 -18.22 -4.46
N ARG A 34 20.12 -17.40 -5.25
CA ARG A 34 19.08 -16.48 -4.78
C ARG A 34 17.83 -16.68 -5.61
N VAL A 35 16.71 -16.94 -4.95
CA VAL A 35 15.41 -17.17 -5.58
C VAL A 35 14.49 -16.03 -5.19
N ARG A 36 14.05 -15.25 -6.19
CA ARG A 36 13.13 -14.13 -5.98
C ARG A 36 11.70 -14.59 -6.22
N GLU A 37 10.86 -14.47 -5.19
CA GLU A 37 9.43 -14.77 -5.26
C GLU A 37 8.61 -13.53 -4.90
N THR A 38 7.36 -13.51 -5.38
CA THR A 38 6.39 -12.47 -5.08
C THR A 38 5.18 -13.03 -4.36
N PHE A 39 4.66 -12.26 -3.42
CA PHE A 39 3.52 -12.61 -2.58
C PHE A 39 2.50 -11.48 -2.55
N SER A 40 1.30 -11.80 -2.07
CA SER A 40 0.35 -10.77 -1.67
C SER A 40 0.89 -10.01 -0.46
N TYR A 41 0.56 -8.72 -0.35
CA TYR A 41 0.85 -7.94 0.84
C TYR A 41 0.11 -8.48 2.08
N PHE A 42 -1.00 -9.22 1.90
CA PHE A 42 -1.71 -9.91 2.99
C PHE A 42 -1.07 -11.25 3.41
N SER A 43 -0.05 -11.73 2.68
CA SER A 43 0.66 -12.94 3.08
C SER A 43 1.51 -12.68 4.33
N LEU A 44 1.49 -13.63 5.27
CA LEU A 44 2.36 -13.60 6.44
C LEU A 44 3.79 -14.08 6.12
N ILE A 45 4.03 -14.65 4.93
CA ILE A 45 5.36 -15.13 4.54
C ILE A 45 6.38 -13.99 4.49
N PRO A 46 6.16 -12.87 3.75
CA PRO A 46 7.10 -11.74 3.77
C PRO A 46 7.37 -11.20 5.18
N PHE A 47 6.32 -11.13 6.01
CA PHE A 47 6.44 -10.70 7.40
C PHE A 47 7.35 -11.62 8.21
N GLY A 48 7.20 -12.94 8.07
CA GLY A 48 8.05 -13.94 8.71
C GLY A 48 9.52 -13.86 8.26
N TYR A 49 9.77 -13.38 7.04
CA TYR A 49 11.11 -13.15 6.48
C TYR A 49 11.60 -11.69 6.64
N ALA A 50 11.09 -10.98 7.65
CA ALA A 50 11.46 -9.61 8.02
C ALA A 50 11.15 -8.51 6.99
N ASN A 51 10.43 -8.82 5.90
CA ASN A 51 9.84 -7.82 5.03
C ASN A 51 8.43 -7.46 5.56
N PHE A 52 8.40 -6.69 6.65
CA PHE A 52 7.16 -6.39 7.39
C PHE A 52 6.25 -5.36 6.71
N THR A 53 6.86 -4.48 5.93
CA THR A 53 6.23 -3.25 5.43
C THR A 53 5.08 -3.49 4.45
N PRO A 54 5.06 -4.55 3.60
CA PRO A 54 3.90 -4.88 2.78
C PRO A 54 2.62 -5.14 3.60
N LEU A 55 2.71 -5.95 4.66
CA LEU A 55 1.55 -6.27 5.50
C LEU A 55 1.03 -5.03 6.24
N ILE A 56 1.95 -4.22 6.79
CA ILE A 56 1.59 -2.96 7.45
C ILE A 56 0.91 -2.02 6.45
N THR A 57 1.44 -1.91 5.22
CA THR A 57 0.84 -1.10 4.16
C THR A 57 -0.60 -1.56 3.89
N ALA A 58 -0.83 -2.85 3.66
CA ALA A 58 -2.15 -3.37 3.35
C ALA A 58 -3.17 -3.16 4.48
N ILE A 59 -2.77 -3.35 5.74
CA ILE A 59 -3.64 -3.07 6.89
C ILE A 59 -4.02 -1.59 6.93
N LEU A 60 -3.05 -0.69 6.72
CA LEU A 60 -3.33 0.75 6.68
C LEU A 60 -4.20 1.13 5.48
N THR A 61 -4.03 0.51 4.32
CA THR A 61 -4.88 0.73 3.14
C THR A 61 -6.34 0.33 3.43
N VAL A 62 -6.57 -0.76 4.17
CA VAL A 62 -7.91 -1.12 4.65
C VAL A 62 -8.50 -0.04 5.56
N VAL A 63 -7.71 0.49 6.49
CA VAL A 63 -8.15 1.61 7.36
C VAL A 63 -8.46 2.86 6.54
N ILE A 64 -7.65 3.18 5.54
CA ILE A 64 -7.88 4.29 4.59
C ILE A 64 -9.19 4.07 3.84
N LEU A 65 -9.48 2.86 3.34
CA LEU A 65 -10.75 2.55 2.69
C LEU A 65 -11.94 2.79 3.62
N LEU A 66 -11.87 2.31 4.87
CA LEU A 66 -12.93 2.51 5.87
C LEU A 66 -13.13 4.00 6.21
N LEU A 67 -12.05 4.76 6.39
CA LEU A 67 -12.13 6.22 6.60
C LEU A 67 -12.68 6.93 5.37
N SER A 68 -12.35 6.48 4.17
CA SER A 68 -12.87 7.02 2.90
C SER A 68 -14.38 6.81 2.81
N LEU A 69 -14.89 5.65 3.21
CA LEU A 69 -16.34 5.39 3.29
C LEU A 69 -17.03 6.31 4.32
N ILE A 70 -16.42 6.54 5.48
CA ILE A 70 -16.94 7.48 6.49
C ILE A 70 -16.92 8.92 5.94
N SER A 71 -15.88 9.30 5.20
CA SER A 71 -15.72 10.63 4.60
C SER A 71 -16.83 10.99 3.61
N LEU A 72 -17.52 9.99 3.04
CA LEU A 72 -18.68 10.22 2.17
C LEU A 72 -19.82 10.95 2.88
N LYS A 73 -19.95 10.75 4.20
CA LYS A 73 -20.99 11.37 5.05
C LYS A 73 -20.43 12.44 5.98
N LYS A 74 -19.16 12.37 6.37
CA LYS A 74 -18.58 13.23 7.40
C LYS A 74 -17.21 13.77 7.01
N ASP A 75 -17.15 15.07 6.78
CA ASP A 75 -15.93 15.74 6.31
C ASP A 75 -14.85 15.87 7.40
N SER A 76 -15.20 15.67 8.67
CA SER A 76 -14.26 15.78 9.80
C SER A 76 -13.09 14.79 9.75
N VAL A 77 -13.21 13.70 8.96
CA VAL A 77 -12.16 12.67 8.87
C VAL A 77 -11.13 12.96 7.79
N PHE A 78 -11.31 14.00 6.97
CA PHE A 78 -10.42 14.28 5.85
C PHE A 78 -8.97 14.52 6.25
N ASN A 79 -8.72 15.21 7.37
CA ASN A 79 -7.35 15.44 7.84
C ASN A 79 -6.65 14.13 8.23
N ALA A 80 -7.37 13.25 8.92
CA ALA A 80 -6.87 11.93 9.28
C ALA A 80 -6.58 11.09 8.02
N LEU A 81 -7.51 11.07 7.05
CA LEU A 81 -7.36 10.36 5.79
C LEU A 81 -6.15 10.86 4.97
N PHE A 82 -5.94 12.18 4.93
CA PHE A 82 -4.81 12.79 4.26
C PHE A 82 -3.47 12.40 4.90
N VAL A 83 -3.35 12.55 6.22
CA VAL A 83 -2.11 12.21 6.94
C VAL A 83 -1.82 10.72 6.84
N LEU A 84 -2.84 9.88 7.00
CA LEU A 84 -2.69 8.43 6.94
C LEU A 84 -2.25 7.96 5.55
N SER A 85 -2.84 8.48 4.48
CA SER A 85 -2.44 8.13 3.11
C SER A 85 -1.00 8.50 2.78
N ILE A 86 -0.50 9.65 3.26
CA ILE A 86 0.92 10.03 3.12
C ILE A 86 1.82 9.04 3.88
N ILE A 87 1.50 8.74 5.13
CA ILE A 87 2.29 7.81 5.96
C ILE A 87 2.32 6.42 5.28
N THR A 88 1.18 5.92 4.84
CA THR A 88 1.08 4.62 4.15
C THR A 88 1.86 4.63 2.84
N ALA A 89 1.84 5.71 2.06
CA ALA A 89 2.65 5.84 0.85
C ALA A 89 4.15 5.76 1.17
N ILE A 90 4.62 6.42 2.23
CA ILE A 90 6.02 6.35 2.67
C ILE A 90 6.39 4.93 3.11
N ILE A 91 5.53 4.28 3.92
CA ILE A 91 5.76 2.89 4.37
C ILE A 91 5.82 1.94 3.18
N SER A 92 4.97 2.13 2.17
CA SER A 92 4.93 1.30 0.95
C SER A 92 6.23 1.36 0.14
N LEU A 93 7.05 2.40 0.31
CA LEU A 93 8.37 2.55 -0.32
C LEU A 93 9.50 1.90 0.46
N MET A 94 9.30 1.54 1.73
CA MET A 94 10.37 0.99 2.58
C MET A 94 11.02 -0.31 2.06
N PRO A 95 10.37 -1.19 1.26
CA PRO A 95 11.08 -2.33 0.67
C PRO A 95 12.28 -1.93 -0.21
N LEU A 96 12.31 -0.69 -0.74
CA LEU A 96 13.45 -0.16 -1.51
C LEU A 96 14.72 -0.04 -0.66
N MET A 97 14.62 0.02 0.67
CA MET A 97 15.78 0.00 1.57
C MET A 97 16.56 -1.31 1.46
N TYR A 98 15.92 -2.40 1.02
CA TYR A 98 16.59 -3.67 0.72
C TYR A 98 17.15 -3.72 -0.71
N GLY A 99 17.05 -2.63 -1.48
CA GLY A 99 17.50 -2.53 -2.88
C GLY A 99 16.36 -2.68 -3.90
N LEU A 100 16.61 -2.20 -5.12
CA LEU A 100 15.59 -2.12 -6.19
C LEU A 100 14.99 -3.48 -6.56
N ASN A 101 15.76 -4.57 -6.45
CA ASN A 101 15.29 -5.92 -6.75
C ASN A 101 14.21 -6.43 -5.78
N ASN A 102 14.13 -5.83 -4.58
CA ASN A 102 13.14 -6.14 -3.54
C ASN A 102 11.88 -5.27 -3.63
N TYR A 103 11.72 -4.52 -4.72
CA TYR A 103 10.54 -3.74 -5.01
C TYR A 103 9.95 -4.17 -6.37
N SER A 104 8.65 -4.45 -6.39
CA SER A 104 7.97 -4.92 -7.59
C SER A 104 7.32 -3.77 -8.35
N LEU A 105 7.00 -4.00 -9.63
CA LEU A 105 6.17 -3.07 -10.40
C LEU A 105 4.81 -2.85 -9.75
N VAL A 106 4.19 -3.91 -9.20
CA VAL A 106 2.91 -3.80 -8.48
C VAL A 106 3.07 -2.98 -7.20
N GLY A 107 4.18 -3.12 -6.48
CA GLY A 107 4.53 -2.26 -5.35
C GLY A 107 4.60 -0.78 -5.75
N ALA A 108 5.20 -0.46 -6.89
CA ALA A 108 5.23 0.90 -7.42
C ALA A 108 3.82 1.44 -7.76
N LEU A 109 2.97 0.61 -8.37
CA LEU A 109 1.59 0.99 -8.67
C LEU A 109 0.77 1.24 -7.39
N ILE A 110 0.96 0.43 -6.35
CA ILE A 110 0.37 0.63 -5.01
C ILE A 110 0.77 2.00 -4.45
N THR A 111 2.06 2.33 -4.47
CA THR A 111 2.53 3.63 -3.97
C THR A 111 1.95 4.80 -4.79
N ILE A 112 1.92 4.69 -6.12
CA ILE A 112 1.32 5.72 -6.98
C ILE A 112 -0.16 5.92 -6.66
N ALA A 113 -0.90 4.83 -6.45
CA ALA A 113 -2.31 4.89 -6.08
C ALA A 113 -2.52 5.59 -4.72
N LEU A 114 -1.68 5.28 -3.71
CA LEU A 114 -1.72 5.93 -2.40
C LEU A 114 -1.38 7.42 -2.46
N VAL A 115 -0.36 7.81 -3.22
CA VAL A 115 0.00 9.23 -3.43
C VAL A 115 -1.12 9.98 -4.16
N THR A 116 -1.71 9.34 -5.17
CA THR A 116 -2.85 9.91 -5.91
C THR A 116 -4.03 10.12 -4.97
N GLU A 117 -4.34 9.15 -4.13
CA GLU A 117 -5.37 9.28 -3.09
C GLU A 117 -5.09 10.48 -2.15
N SER A 118 -3.86 10.63 -1.65
CA SER A 118 -3.50 11.79 -0.82
C SER A 118 -3.77 13.13 -1.50
N ILE A 119 -3.43 13.25 -2.79
CA ILE A 119 -3.68 14.46 -3.58
C ILE A 119 -5.19 14.68 -3.73
N PHE A 120 -5.95 13.63 -4.07
CA PHE A 120 -7.40 13.70 -4.20
C PHE A 120 -8.07 14.13 -2.89
N VAL A 121 -7.74 13.51 -1.76
CA VAL A 121 -8.22 13.89 -0.43
C VAL A 121 -7.95 15.38 -0.17
N LYS A 122 -6.75 15.86 -0.50
CA LYS A 122 -6.39 17.27 -0.31
C LYS A 122 -7.22 18.23 -1.16
N THR A 123 -7.58 17.84 -2.38
CA THR A 123 -8.45 18.65 -3.24
C THR A 123 -9.90 18.72 -2.76
N GLN A 124 -10.38 17.71 -2.04
CA GLN A 124 -11.75 17.69 -1.49
C GLN A 124 -11.90 18.43 -0.15
N GLN A 125 -10.78 18.74 0.52
CA GLN A 125 -10.75 19.56 1.74
C GLN A 125 -10.98 21.06 1.49
N LYS A 126 -10.87 21.52 0.24
CA LYS A 126 -11.07 22.91 -0.17
C LYS A 126 -12.54 23.19 -0.47
#